data_AF-A0A956YBX1-F1
#
_entry.id   AF-A0A956YBX1-F1
#
_cell.length_a   1.000
_cell.length_b   1.000
_cell.length_c   1.000
_cell.angle_alpha   90.00
_cell.angle_beta   90.00
_cell.angle_gamma   90.00
#
_symmetry.space_group_name_H-M   'P 1'
#
loop_
_entity.id
_entity.type
_entity.pdbx_description
1 polymer ?
#
loop_
_entity_poly.entity_id
_entity_poly.type
_entity_poly.pdbx_seq_one_letter_code
_entity_poly.pdbx_strand_id
1 'polypeptide(L)'
;DVTALSVPWGDVATAYRTTGIRNIRAFMATPGPLATLAKVSGPLIRPLLKNAAIRRGVGLLASRFANGPTYEQREEGQVFLWARASNDAGETKQAWMATPEVYRFTAEIAIAAVEQVMAQQPIGATTPALAFGEDFAFSVEGVERADAL
;
A
#
# COMPACT_ATOMS: atom_id res chain seq x y z
N ASP A 1 0.87 -12.28 -16.84
CA ASP A 1 -0.33 -11.93 -16.05
C ASP A 1 -0.07 -11.99 -14.56
N VAL A 2 -0.27 -10.87 -13.87
CA VAL A 2 -0.18 -10.78 -12.40
C VAL A 2 -1.58 -10.97 -11.81
N THR A 3 -1.74 -11.92 -10.88
CA THR A 3 -2.99 -12.04 -10.12
C THR A 3 -2.97 -11.03 -8.98
N ALA A 4 -4.05 -10.27 -8.83
CA ALA A 4 -4.18 -9.30 -7.76
C ALA A 4 -5.52 -9.46 -7.02
N LEU A 5 -5.49 -9.27 -5.71
CA LEU A 5 -6.67 -9.30 -4.84
C LEU A 5 -7.00 -7.87 -4.40
N SER A 6 -8.28 -7.51 -4.34
CA SER A 6 -8.67 -6.20 -3.82
C SER A 6 -8.51 -6.15 -2.30
N VAL A 7 -7.70 -5.21 -1.83
CA VAL A 7 -7.37 -5.02 -0.41
C VAL A 7 -7.42 -3.52 -0.10
N PRO A 8 -8.61 -2.92 0.02
CA PRO A 8 -8.73 -1.50 0.35
C PRO A 8 -8.36 -1.24 1.81
N TRP A 9 -7.51 -0.25 2.04
CA TRP A 9 -7.09 0.23 3.35
C TRP A 9 -7.43 1.72 3.51
N GLY A 10 -6.55 2.51 4.12
CA GLY A 10 -6.68 3.97 4.18
C GLY A 10 -6.37 4.67 2.86
N ASP A 11 -5.74 3.98 1.93
CA ASP A 11 -5.37 4.44 0.58
C ASP A 11 -6.57 4.91 -0.24
N VAL A 12 -7.73 4.23 -0.16
CA VAL A 12 -8.95 4.69 -0.84
C VAL A 12 -9.43 6.04 -0.30
N ALA A 13 -9.26 6.29 1.00
CA ALA A 13 -9.67 7.54 1.63
C ALA A 13 -8.69 8.67 1.31
N THR A 14 -7.38 8.41 1.33
CA THR A 14 -6.36 9.41 0.99
C THR A 14 -6.37 9.76 -0.50
N ALA A 15 -6.55 8.76 -1.38
CA ALA A 15 -6.69 8.99 -2.81
C ALA A 15 -7.94 9.83 -3.13
N TYR A 16 -9.09 9.55 -2.49
CA TYR A 16 -10.29 10.38 -2.65
C TYR A 16 -10.05 11.82 -2.19
N ARG A 17 -9.45 12.01 -1.00
CA ARG A 17 -9.17 13.37 -0.48
C ARG A 17 -8.23 14.16 -1.38
N THR A 18 -7.25 13.49 -1.99
CA THR A 18 -6.23 14.12 -2.85
C THR A 18 -6.79 14.47 -4.23
N THR A 19 -7.58 13.57 -4.83
CA THR A 19 -7.92 13.65 -6.26
C THR A 19 -9.39 13.98 -6.54
N GLY A 20 -10.29 13.79 -5.56
CA GLY A 20 -11.74 13.87 -5.76
C GLY A 20 -12.36 12.70 -6.54
N ILE A 21 -11.57 11.72 -6.99
CA ILE A 21 -12.06 10.55 -7.75
C ILE A 21 -12.89 9.66 -6.83
N ARG A 22 -14.16 9.44 -7.20
CA ARG A 22 -15.10 8.68 -6.36
C ARG A 22 -14.94 7.16 -6.45
N ASN A 23 -14.53 6.66 -7.62
CA ASN A 23 -14.47 5.24 -7.92
C ASN A 23 -13.03 4.73 -7.81
N ILE A 24 -12.63 4.31 -6.61
CA ILE A 24 -11.25 3.88 -6.32
C ILE A 24 -11.25 2.39 -5.98
N ARG A 25 -10.27 1.66 -6.53
CA ARG A 25 -10.00 0.26 -6.19
C ARG A 25 -8.51 0.09 -5.91
N ALA A 26 -8.21 -0.46 -4.75
CA ALA A 26 -6.86 -0.82 -4.35
C ALA A 26 -6.69 -2.34 -4.44
N PHE A 27 -5.49 -2.75 -4.88
CA PHE A 27 -5.14 -4.14 -5.11
C PHE A 27 -3.75 -4.45 -4.58
N MET A 28 -3.55 -5.70 -4.18
CA MET A 28 -2.25 -6.25 -3.84
C MET A 28 -1.96 -7.42 -4.80
N ALA A 29 -0.77 -7.43 -5.39
CA ALA A 29 -0.30 -8.58 -6.15
C ALA A 29 -0.18 -9.79 -5.21
N THR A 30 -0.73 -10.94 -5.61
CA THR A 30 -0.81 -12.13 -4.75
C THR A 30 -0.74 -13.38 -5.62
N PRO A 31 -0.02 -14.44 -5.18
CA PRO A 31 -0.02 -15.70 -5.90
C PRO A 31 -1.44 -16.23 -6.16
N GLY A 32 -1.73 -16.67 -7.39
CA GLY A 32 -3.08 -17.07 -7.82
C GLY A 32 -3.77 -18.10 -6.92
N PRO A 33 -3.09 -19.17 -6.47
CA PRO A 33 -3.68 -20.12 -5.52
C PRO A 33 -4.09 -19.48 -4.21
N LEU A 34 -3.26 -18.56 -3.68
CA LEU A 34 -3.54 -17.85 -2.43
C LEU A 34 -4.70 -16.87 -2.58
N ALA A 35 -4.78 -16.16 -3.70
CA ALA A 35 -5.92 -15.28 -4.02
C ALA A 35 -7.24 -16.06 -4.11
N THR A 36 -7.22 -17.25 -4.74
CA THR A 36 -8.38 -18.14 -4.84
C THR A 36 -8.80 -18.64 -3.46
N LEU A 37 -7.85 -19.13 -2.66
CA LEU A 37 -8.11 -19.60 -1.31
C LEU A 37 -8.71 -18.50 -0.44
N ALA A 38 -8.14 -17.28 -0.47
CA ALA A 38 -8.65 -16.14 0.29
C ALA A 38 -10.10 -15.80 -0.10
N LYS A 39 -10.40 -15.82 -1.41
CA LYS A 39 -11.75 -15.53 -1.93
C LYS A 39 -12.79 -16.56 -1.48
N VAL A 40 -12.45 -17.84 -1.50
CA VAL A 40 -13.38 -18.93 -1.16
C VAL A 40 -13.52 -19.10 0.36
N SER A 41 -12.42 -19.00 1.11
CA SER A 41 -12.42 -19.23 2.56
C SER A 41 -12.81 -17.99 3.37
N GLY A 42 -12.64 -16.79 2.84
CA GLY A 42 -12.91 -15.52 3.54
C GLY A 42 -14.30 -15.43 4.18
N PRO A 43 -15.40 -15.71 3.45
CA PRO A 43 -16.75 -15.67 4.02
C PRO A 43 -16.96 -16.62 5.20
N LEU A 44 -16.29 -17.78 5.20
CA LEU A 44 -16.38 -18.79 6.24
C LEU A 44 -15.53 -18.45 7.47
N ILE A 45 -14.33 -17.88 7.25
CA ILE A 45 -13.38 -17.53 8.31
C ILE A 45 -13.82 -16.25 9.05
N ARG A 46 -14.43 -15.30 8.35
CA ARG A 46 -14.84 -14.00 8.92
C ARG A 46 -15.72 -14.08 10.17
N PRO A 47 -16.78 -14.92 10.25
CA PRO A 47 -17.56 -15.07 11.48
C PRO A 47 -16.76 -15.75 12.60
N LEU A 48 -15.87 -16.69 12.29
CA LEU A 48 -15.03 -17.39 13.29
C LEU A 48 -14.08 -16.43 14.00
N LEU A 49 -13.51 -15.46 13.26
CA LEU A 49 -12.62 -14.45 13.82
C LEU A 49 -13.32 -13.42 14.75
N LYS A 50 -14.66 -13.44 14.85
CA LYS A 50 -15.38 -12.66 15.86
C LYS A 50 -15.16 -13.19 17.27
N ASN A 51 -14.80 -14.47 17.41
CA ASN A 51 -14.49 -15.07 18.69
C ASN A 51 -13.07 -14.68 19.16
N ALA A 52 -12.97 -14.10 20.36
CA ALA A 52 -11.72 -13.60 20.91
C ALA A 52 -10.67 -14.70 21.15
N ALA A 53 -11.07 -15.92 21.51
CA ALA A 53 -10.17 -17.04 21.72
C ALA A 53 -9.59 -17.56 20.39
N ILE A 54 -10.45 -17.70 19.37
CA ILE A 54 -10.01 -18.07 18.01
C ILE A 54 -9.03 -17.04 17.47
N ARG A 55 -9.36 -15.75 17.58
CA ARG A 55 -8.48 -14.65 17.16
C ARG A 55 -7.15 -14.66 17.89
N ARG A 56 -7.13 -14.95 19.20
CA ARG A 56 -5.89 -15.12 19.98
C ARG A 56 -5.06 -16.31 19.48
N GLY A 57 -5.68 -17.46 19.27
CA GLY A 57 -5.01 -18.66 18.77
C GLY A 57 -4.38 -18.44 17.39
N VAL A 58 -5.13 -17.84 16.47
CA VAL A 58 -4.62 -17.46 15.14
C VAL A 58 -3.49 -16.44 15.25
N GLY A 59 -3.61 -15.45 16.14
CA GLY A 59 -2.54 -14.47 16.39
C GLY A 59 -1.25 -15.10 16.91
N LEU A 60 -1.34 -16.06 17.84
CA LEU A 60 -0.19 -16.80 18.36
C LEU A 60 0.48 -17.63 17.27
N LEU A 61 -0.31 -18.34 16.45
CA LEU A 61 0.22 -19.08 15.30
C LEU A 61 0.89 -18.15 14.31
N ALA A 62 0.24 -17.04 13.94
CA ALA A 62 0.81 -16.04 13.05
C ALA A 62 2.13 -15.50 13.59
N SER A 63 2.21 -15.13 14.87
CA SER A 63 3.48 -14.65 15.47
C SER A 63 4.61 -15.69 15.46
N ARG A 64 4.27 -16.98 15.47
CA ARG A 64 5.25 -18.07 15.42
C ARG A 64 5.80 -18.33 14.01
N PHE A 65 5.00 -18.07 12.98
CA PHE A 65 5.34 -18.38 11.59
C PHE A 65 5.65 -17.15 10.74
N ALA A 66 5.20 -15.96 11.14
CA ALA A 66 5.51 -14.70 10.49
C ALA A 66 6.91 -14.26 10.90
N ASN A 67 7.91 -14.79 10.19
CA ASN A 67 9.24 -14.22 10.25
C ASN A 67 9.24 -12.91 9.47
N GLY A 68 9.75 -11.84 10.08
CA GLY A 68 10.03 -10.61 9.36
C GLY A 68 11.09 -10.84 8.26
N PRO A 69 11.27 -9.89 7.34
CA PRO A 69 12.27 -10.04 6.28
C PRO A 69 13.67 -10.15 6.88
N THR A 70 14.52 -10.97 6.26
CA THR A 70 15.94 -11.10 6.61
C THR A 70 16.70 -9.81 6.27
N TYR A 71 17.95 -9.71 6.70
CA TYR A 71 18.79 -8.56 6.37
C TYR A 71 18.95 -8.42 4.84
N GLU A 72 19.23 -9.53 4.15
CA GLU A 72 19.39 -9.56 2.69
C GLU A 72 18.10 -9.15 1.98
N GLN A 73 16.94 -9.62 2.46
CA GLN A 73 15.64 -9.22 1.92
C GLN A 73 15.35 -7.73 2.11
N ARG A 74 15.88 -7.10 3.17
CA ARG A 74 15.76 -5.66 3.41
C ARG A 74 16.71 -4.83 2.53
N GLU A 75 17.91 -5.33 2.30
CA GLU A 75 18.91 -4.66 1.48
C GLU A 75 18.57 -4.72 -0.02
N GLU A 76 18.10 -5.87 -0.51
CA GLU A 76 17.88 -6.12 -1.93
C GLU A 76 16.40 -6.01 -2.35
N GLY A 77 15.48 -5.93 -1.38
CA GLY A 77 14.06 -5.91 -1.64
C GLY A 77 13.61 -4.66 -2.40
N GLN A 78 12.69 -4.83 -3.35
CA GLN A 78 12.02 -3.75 -4.04
C GLN A 78 10.51 -3.98 -4.06
N VAL A 79 9.75 -2.89 -4.12
CA VAL A 79 8.30 -2.92 -4.31
C VAL A 79 7.94 -2.13 -5.55
N PHE A 80 7.03 -2.68 -6.33
CA PHE A 80 6.49 -2.05 -7.52
C PHE A 80 5.04 -1.65 -7.29
N LEU A 81 4.73 -0.40 -7.63
CA LEU A 81 3.39 0.16 -7.56
C LEU A 81 2.93 0.54 -8.96
N TRP A 82 1.64 0.34 -9.19
CA TRP A 82 0.96 0.73 -10.41
C TRP A 82 -0.31 1.47 -10.06
N ALA A 83 -0.55 2.58 -10.74
CA ALA A 83 -1.80 3.31 -10.67
C ALA A 83 -2.34 3.53 -12.08
N ARG A 84 -3.67 3.43 -12.23
CA ARG A 84 -4.38 3.80 -13.45
C ARG A 84 -5.61 4.61 -13.11
N ALA A 85 -5.74 5.76 -13.75
CA ALA A 85 -6.92 6.60 -13.72
C ALA A 85 -7.61 6.60 -15.09
N SER A 86 -8.94 6.71 -15.09
CA SER A 86 -9.75 6.84 -16.30
C SER A 86 -10.84 7.89 -16.10
N ASN A 87 -11.21 8.62 -17.14
CA ASN A 87 -12.33 9.56 -17.12
C ASN A 87 -13.57 9.02 -17.87
N ASP A 88 -14.66 9.79 -17.83
CA ASP A 88 -15.94 9.41 -18.47
C ASP A 88 -15.87 9.41 -20.00
N ALA A 89 -14.86 10.06 -20.60
CA ALA A 89 -14.58 10.01 -22.03
C ALA A 89 -13.81 8.73 -22.44
N GLY A 90 -13.43 7.88 -21.48
CA GLY A 90 -12.67 6.66 -21.72
C GLY A 90 -11.16 6.88 -21.85
N GLU A 91 -10.66 8.10 -21.62
CA GLU A 91 -9.23 8.37 -21.62
C GLU A 91 -8.60 7.74 -20.37
N THR A 92 -7.41 7.16 -20.54
CA THR A 92 -6.70 6.51 -19.44
C THR A 92 -5.28 7.05 -19.30
N LYS A 93 -4.85 7.18 -18.05
CA LYS A 93 -3.46 7.47 -17.68
C LYS A 93 -3.01 6.43 -16.67
N GLN A 94 -1.74 6.05 -16.77
CA GLN A 94 -1.13 5.11 -15.86
C GLN A 94 0.25 5.61 -15.45
N ALA A 95 0.66 5.23 -14.26
CA ALA A 95 1.96 5.53 -13.69
C ALA A 95 2.48 4.31 -12.94
N TRP A 96 3.79 4.16 -12.97
CA TRP A 96 4.51 3.12 -12.24
C TRP A 96 5.54 3.76 -11.32
N MET A 97 5.74 3.12 -10.17
CA MET A 97 6.74 3.55 -9.19
C MET A 97 7.43 2.32 -8.62
N ALA A 98 8.77 2.38 -8.57
CA ALA A 98 9.57 1.42 -7.83
C ALA A 98 10.04 2.09 -6.52
N THR A 99 10.06 1.33 -5.43
CA THR A 99 10.64 1.77 -4.15
C THR A 99 11.67 0.76 -3.69
N PRO A 100 12.55 1.15 -2.75
CA PRO A 100 13.28 0.19 -1.92
C PRO A 100 12.33 -0.70 -1.14
N GLU A 101 12.89 -1.60 -0.35
CA GLU A 101 12.13 -2.52 0.49
C GLU A 101 11.09 -1.79 1.36
N VAL A 102 9.92 -2.41 1.56
CA VAL A 102 8.74 -1.73 2.12
C VAL A 102 8.96 -1.16 3.52
N TYR A 103 9.68 -1.85 4.41
CA TYR A 103 9.95 -1.35 5.76
C TYR A 103 10.97 -0.22 5.72
N ARG A 104 11.99 -0.34 4.88
CA ARG A 104 12.96 0.74 4.63
C ARG A 104 12.24 2.00 4.11
N PHE A 105 11.50 1.86 3.02
CA PHE A 105 10.73 2.97 2.42
C PHE A 105 9.77 3.60 3.43
N THR A 106 9.03 2.78 4.19
CA THR A 106 8.07 3.28 5.20
C THR A 106 8.75 4.08 6.30
N ALA A 107 9.93 3.64 6.77
CA ALA A 107 10.68 4.36 7.79
C ALA A 107 11.22 5.70 7.26
N GLU A 108 11.84 5.68 6.07
CA GLU A 108 12.44 6.86 5.45
C GLU A 108 11.39 7.92 5.10
N ILE A 109 10.28 7.54 4.45
CA ILE A 109 9.23 8.48 4.06
C ILE A 109 8.51 9.08 5.29
N ALA A 110 8.42 8.33 6.40
CA ALA A 110 7.83 8.83 7.64
C ALA A 110 8.70 9.93 8.28
N ILE A 111 10.03 9.74 8.29
CA ILE A 111 10.98 10.75 8.76
C ILE A 111 10.89 12.00 7.86
N ALA A 112 10.96 11.82 6.54
CA ALA A 112 10.83 12.92 5.58
C ALA A 112 9.50 13.69 5.78
N ALA A 113 8.40 12.99 6.08
CA ALA A 113 7.11 13.63 6.34
C ALA A 113 7.15 14.50 7.60
N VAL A 114 7.77 14.02 8.68
CA VAL A 114 7.95 14.81 9.91
C VAL A 114 8.75 16.07 9.63
N GLU A 115 9.85 15.97 8.89
CA GLU A 115 10.68 17.11 8.50
C GLU A 115 9.87 18.13 7.69
N GLN A 116 9.06 17.68 6.73
CA GLN A 116 8.19 18.55 5.93
C GLN A 116 7.07 19.20 6.77
N VAL A 117 6.49 18.48 7.74
CA VAL A 117 5.52 19.08 8.67
C VAL A 117 6.18 20.21 9.48
N MET A 118 7.40 20.01 9.97
CA MET A 118 8.11 21.03 10.75
C MET A 118 8.47 22.25 9.90
N ALA A 119 8.85 22.04 8.64
CA ALA A 119 9.23 23.10 7.72
C ALA A 119 8.02 23.90 7.18
N GLN A 120 6.96 23.21 6.78
CA GLN A 120 5.81 23.82 6.07
C GLN A 120 4.63 24.14 6.98
N GLN A 121 4.55 23.51 8.16
CA GLN A 121 3.47 23.68 9.14
C GLN A 121 2.06 23.59 8.53
N PRO A 122 1.73 22.50 7.81
CA PRO A 122 0.43 22.36 7.18
C PRO A 122 -0.70 22.38 8.22
N ILE A 123 -1.80 23.05 7.89
CA ILE A 123 -2.93 23.23 8.80
C ILE A 123 -3.98 22.14 8.58
N GLY A 124 -4.39 21.48 9.67
CA GLY A 124 -5.47 20.50 9.68
C GLY A 124 -5.06 19.10 9.23
N ALA A 125 -6.05 18.27 8.86
CA ALA A 125 -5.83 16.88 8.46
C ALA A 125 -5.72 16.76 6.93
N THR A 126 -4.48 16.62 6.44
CA THR A 126 -4.14 16.57 5.01
C THR A 126 -3.52 15.22 4.62
N THR A 127 -3.48 14.93 3.32
CA THR A 127 -2.72 13.80 2.75
C THR A 127 -1.30 14.25 2.39
N PRO A 128 -0.30 13.35 2.32
CA PRO A 128 1.05 13.75 1.94
C PRO A 128 1.12 14.48 0.59
N ALA A 129 0.37 14.01 -0.41
CA ALA A 129 0.33 14.64 -1.73
C ALA A 129 -0.28 16.06 -1.71
N LEU A 130 -1.30 16.30 -0.88
CA LEU A 130 -1.86 17.64 -0.69
C LEU A 130 -0.96 18.56 0.14
N ALA A 131 -0.24 17.99 1.12
CA ALA A 131 0.61 18.74 2.04
C ALA A 131 1.95 19.14 1.41
N PHE A 132 2.58 18.21 0.68
CA PHE A 132 3.98 18.30 0.26
C PHE A 132 4.16 18.18 -1.26
N GLY A 133 3.07 17.99 -2.01
CA GLY A 133 3.08 17.82 -3.46
C GLY A 133 3.13 16.35 -3.92
N GLU A 134 2.79 16.13 -5.19
CA GLU A 134 2.75 14.78 -5.79
C GLU A 134 4.14 14.11 -5.84
N ASP A 135 5.20 14.91 -5.85
CA ASP A 135 6.57 14.41 -5.94
C ASP A 135 7.18 14.00 -4.60
N PHE A 136 6.46 14.18 -3.49
CA PHE A 136 6.98 13.93 -2.15
C PHE A 136 7.52 12.49 -1.98
N ALA A 137 6.88 11.50 -2.60
CA ALA A 137 7.34 10.11 -2.53
C ALA A 137 8.74 9.91 -3.14
N PHE A 138 9.13 10.72 -4.13
CA PHE A 138 10.45 10.67 -4.79
C PHE A 138 11.54 11.40 -4.02
N SER A 139 11.24 11.98 -2.85
CA SER A 139 12.26 12.53 -1.95
C SER A 139 13.08 11.45 -1.25
N VAL A 140 12.60 10.21 -1.25
CA VAL A 140 13.28 9.05 -0.67
C VAL A 140 14.22 8.43 -1.69
N GLU A 141 15.46 8.16 -1.27
CA GLU A 141 16.49 7.58 -2.14
C GLU A 141 16.06 6.21 -2.66
N GLY A 142 16.28 5.97 -3.96
CA GLY A 142 15.91 4.72 -4.62
C GLY A 142 14.42 4.60 -4.99
N VAL A 143 13.63 5.67 -4.82
CA VAL A 143 12.28 5.75 -5.39
C VAL A 143 12.33 6.33 -6.80
N GLU A 144 11.78 5.59 -7.76
CA GLU A 144 11.87 5.94 -9.18
C GLU A 144 10.50 5.92 -9.86
N ARG A 145 10.27 6.89 -10.77
CA ARG A 145 9.18 6.82 -11.75
C ARG A 145 9.59 5.83 -12.84
N ALA A 146 8.69 4.94 -13.22
CA ALA A 146 8.89 4.04 -14.35
C ALA A 146 7.84 4.28 -15.44
N ASP A 147 8.26 4.18 -16.70
CA ASP A 147 7.36 4.30 -17.86
C ASP A 147 6.55 3.01 -18.09
N ALA A 148 7.17 1.86 -17.78
CA ALA A 148 6.57 0.53 -17.70
C ALA A 148 7.48 -0.38 -16.86
N LEU A 149 6.88 -1.31 -16.12
CA LEU A 149 7.57 -2.35 -15.34
C LEU A 149 7.01 -3.74 -15.66
#